data_AF-A0A497GY54-F1
#
_entry.id   AF-A0A497GY54-F1
#
_cell.length_a   1.000
_cell.length_b   1.000
_cell.length_c   1.000
_cell.angle_alpha   90.00
_cell.angle_beta   90.00
_cell.angle_gamma   90.00
#
_symmetry.space_group_name_H-M   'P 1'
#
loop_
_entity.id
_entity.type
_entity.pdbx_description
1 polymer ?
#
loop_
_entity_poly.entity_id
_entity_poly.type
_entity_poly.pdbx_seq_one_letter_code
_entity_poly.pdbx_strand_id
1 'polypeptide(L)'
;MGDLEYLLKKSIDLLSGETIIAEALKALVVEEVKEQLKARIMADPAKRKALKEAAKEYLEAKTREQLAVLKAAKVVLEAAISLVPEDLADEVSAELASLLEGYMKKMSEKLG
;
A
#
# COMPACT_ATOMS: atom_id res chain seq x y z
N MET A 1 27.91 16.30 18.49
CA MET A 1 26.55 16.06 17.96
C MET A 1 25.78 17.36 18.12
N GLY A 2 25.63 18.16 17.05
CA GLY A 2 24.99 19.47 17.14
C GLY A 2 24.96 20.23 15.80
N ASP A 3 25.98 20.04 14.96
CA ASP A 3 26.07 20.76 13.68
C ASP A 3 25.13 20.21 12.59
N LEU A 4 24.96 18.89 12.48
CA LEU A 4 24.14 18.31 11.40
C LEU A 4 22.66 18.66 11.57
N GLU A 5 22.16 18.59 12.80
CA GLU A 5 20.76 18.89 13.13
C GLU A 5 20.46 20.39 12.96
N TYR A 6 21.43 21.25 13.31
CA TYR A 6 21.36 22.69 13.11
C TYR A 6 21.43 23.08 11.63
N LEU A 7 22.30 22.44 10.83
CA LEU A 7 22.42 22.67 9.39
C LEU A 7 21.20 22.19 8.62
N LEU A 8 20.59 21.07 9.04
CA LEU A 8 19.33 20.58 8.47
C LEU A 8 18.18 21.56 8.73
N LYS A 9 18.05 22.03 9.97
CA LYS A 9 16.98 22.95 10.35
C LYS A 9 17.10 24.30 9.64
N LYS A 10 18.32 24.85 9.55
CA LYS A 10 18.59 26.13 8.88
C LYS A 10 18.46 26.04 7.36
N SER A 11 18.78 24.89 6.76
CA SER A 11 18.54 24.65 5.34
C SER A 11 17.04 24.56 5.03
N ILE A 12 16.26 23.89 5.88
CA ILE A 12 14.80 23.79 5.72
C ILE A 12 14.11 25.16 5.81
N ASP A 13 14.53 26.02 6.74
CA ASP A 13 13.96 27.37 6.91
C ASP A 13 14.31 28.35 5.76
N LEU A 14 15.38 28.09 5.00
CA LEU A 14 15.79 28.90 3.85
C LEU A 14 15.10 28.51 2.53
N LEU A 15 14.47 27.33 2.47
CA LEU A 15 13.99 26.70 1.23
C LEU A 15 12.48 26.85 0.99
N SER A 16 11.81 27.73 1.75
CA SER A 16 10.35 27.94 1.69
C SER A 16 9.84 28.59 0.39
N GLY A 17 10.70 28.81 -0.61
CA GLY A 17 10.39 29.54 -1.85
C GLY A 17 10.23 28.72 -3.14
N GLU A 18 10.67 27.45 -3.19
CA GLU A 18 10.56 26.63 -4.41
C GLU A 18 10.14 25.19 -4.07
N THR A 19 8.84 24.92 -4.18
CA THR A 19 8.19 23.66 -3.75
C THR A 19 8.84 22.42 -4.35
N ILE A 20 9.31 22.49 -5.60
CA ILE A 20 9.92 21.35 -6.30
C ILE A 20 11.30 21.00 -5.74
N ILE A 21 12.13 22.00 -5.41
CA ILE A 21 13.47 21.76 -4.85
C ILE A 21 13.35 21.22 -3.43
N ALA A 22 12.43 21.76 -2.64
CA ALA A 22 12.15 21.26 -1.30
C ALA A 22 11.64 19.80 -1.32
N GLU A 23 10.77 19.45 -2.27
CA GLU A 23 10.29 18.07 -2.47
C GLU A 23 11.40 17.12 -2.91
N ALA A 24 12.24 17.53 -3.87
CA ALA A 24 13.38 16.75 -4.32
C ALA A 24 14.39 16.51 -3.19
N LEU A 25 14.71 17.53 -2.41
CA LEU A 25 15.58 17.41 -1.24
C LEU A 25 14.98 16.50 -0.17
N LYS A 26 13.68 16.62 0.10
CA LYS A 26 12.98 15.72 1.02
C LYS A 26 13.05 14.26 0.54
N ALA A 27 12.87 14.02 -0.75
CA ALA A 27 12.98 12.68 -1.33
C ALA A 27 14.39 12.09 -1.13
N LEU A 28 15.44 12.87 -1.43
CA LEU A 28 16.84 12.47 -1.24
C LEU A 28 17.17 12.16 0.22
N VAL A 29 16.72 12.99 1.17
CA VAL A 29 16.92 12.74 2.60
C VAL A 29 16.20 11.47 3.05
N VAL A 30 14.97 11.24 2.57
CA VAL A 30 14.21 10.02 2.88
C VAL A 30 14.92 8.79 2.31
N GLU A 31 15.49 8.89 1.12
CA GLU A 31 16.25 7.82 0.49
C GLU A 31 17.51 7.46 1.28
N GLU A 32 18.31 8.46 1.65
CA GLU A 32 19.49 8.27 2.50
C GLU A 32 19.14 7.61 3.85
N VAL A 33 18.07 8.08 4.51
CA VAL A 33 17.60 7.48 5.77
C VAL A 33 17.20 6.01 5.56
N LYS A 34 16.50 5.69 4.46
CA LYS A 34 16.13 4.30 4.14
C LYS A 34 17.37 3.44 3.92
N GLU A 35 18.37 3.93 3.20
CA GLU A 35 19.62 3.20 2.96
C GLU A 35 20.37 2.92 4.25
N GLN A 36 20.53 3.93 5.11
CA GLN A 36 21.18 3.76 6.41
C GLN A 36 20.43 2.78 7.32
N LEU A 37 19.10 2.84 7.35
CA LEU A 37 18.27 1.89 8.09
C LEU A 37 18.44 0.47 7.55
N LYS A 38 18.38 0.29 6.23
CA LYS A 38 18.58 -1.00 5.57
C LYS A 38 19.94 -1.58 5.91
N ALA A 39 21.02 -0.80 5.80
CA ALA A 39 22.37 -1.23 6.14
C ALA A 39 22.45 -1.72 7.59
N ARG A 40 21.90 -0.96 8.54
CA ARG A 40 21.88 -1.31 9.98
C ARG A 40 21.06 -2.57 10.27
N ILE A 41 19.94 -2.78 9.60
CA ILE A 41 19.11 -3.98 9.77
C ILE A 41 19.80 -5.20 9.16
N MET A 42 20.41 -5.07 7.97
CA MET A 42 21.04 -6.19 7.27
C MET A 42 22.33 -6.66 7.94
N ALA A 43 23.04 -5.77 8.63
CA ALA A 43 24.24 -6.08 9.41
C ALA A 43 23.97 -7.00 10.61
N ASP A 44 22.71 -7.06 11.09
CA ASP A 44 22.30 -7.89 12.23
C ASP A 44 21.36 -9.01 11.77
N PRO A 45 21.81 -10.28 11.76
CA PRO A 45 20.99 -11.41 11.35
C PRO A 45 19.66 -11.55 12.11
N ALA A 46 19.61 -11.17 13.39
CA ALA A 46 18.40 -11.24 14.20
C ALA A 46 17.40 -10.16 13.77
N LYS A 47 17.85 -8.92 13.55
CA LYS A 47 16.98 -7.84 13.03
C LYS A 47 16.48 -8.15 11.62
N ARG A 48 17.33 -8.72 10.76
CA ARG A 48 16.92 -9.16 9.42
C ARG A 48 15.85 -10.24 9.48
N LYS A 49 15.98 -11.20 10.40
CA LYS A 49 14.97 -12.26 10.61
C LYS A 49 13.65 -11.66 11.11
N ALA A 50 13.70 -10.82 12.14
CA ALA A 50 12.52 -10.15 12.70
C ALA A 50 11.79 -9.28 11.65
N LEU A 51 12.51 -8.53 10.81
CA LEU A 51 11.89 -7.75 9.74
C LEU A 51 11.17 -8.64 8.72
N LYS A 52 11.75 -9.78 8.34
CA LYS A 52 11.11 -10.73 7.42
C LYS A 52 9.84 -11.34 8.01
N GLU A 53 9.87 -11.70 9.29
CA GLU A 53 8.72 -12.22 10.01
C GLU A 53 7.60 -11.18 10.10
N ALA A 54 7.93 -9.95 10.53
CA ALA A 54 6.97 -8.84 10.56
C ALA A 54 6.39 -8.50 9.18
N ALA A 55 7.20 -8.51 8.12
CA ALA A 55 6.72 -8.28 6.76
C ALA A 55 5.75 -9.39 6.30
N LYS A 56 6.05 -10.64 6.64
CA LYS A 56 5.16 -11.78 6.36
C LYS A 56 3.83 -11.63 7.10
N GLU A 57 3.87 -11.34 8.39
CA GLU A 57 2.67 -11.12 9.21
C GLU A 57 1.82 -9.96 8.68
N TYR A 58 2.47 -8.85 8.30
CA TYR A 58 1.79 -7.70 7.69
C TYR A 58 1.07 -8.08 6.38
N LEU A 59 1.74 -8.82 5.49
CA LEU A 59 1.15 -9.26 4.23
C LEU A 59 -0.02 -10.23 4.45
N GLU A 60 0.13 -11.17 5.37
CA GLU A 60 -0.96 -12.08 5.74
C GLU A 60 -2.16 -11.33 6.30
N ALA A 61 -1.94 -10.36 7.20
CA ALA A 61 -2.98 -9.52 7.75
C ALA A 61 -3.69 -8.71 6.67
N LYS A 62 -2.93 -8.07 5.76
CA LYS A 62 -3.51 -7.27 4.68
C LYS A 62 -4.31 -8.13 3.69
N THR A 63 -3.84 -9.34 3.43
CA THR A 63 -4.55 -10.31 2.58
C THR A 63 -5.86 -10.74 3.22
N ARG A 64 -5.87 -11.02 4.53
CA ARG A 64 -7.10 -11.35 5.27
C ARG A 64 -8.10 -10.21 5.27
N GLU A 65 -7.64 -8.97 5.45
CA GLU A 65 -8.47 -7.77 5.36
C GLU A 65 -9.17 -7.70 3.99
N GLN A 66 -8.41 -7.83 2.90
CA GLN A 66 -8.97 -7.81 1.54
C GLN A 66 -9.94 -8.97 1.30
N LEU A 67 -9.63 -10.17 1.78
CA LEU A 67 -10.53 -11.32 1.68
C LEU A 67 -11.85 -11.09 2.43
N ALA A 68 -11.82 -10.45 3.60
CA ALA A 68 -13.03 -10.09 4.34
C ALA A 68 -13.90 -9.12 3.55
N VAL A 69 -13.29 -8.12 2.89
CA VAL A 69 -13.99 -7.19 1.99
C VAL A 69 -14.65 -7.94 0.82
N LEU A 70 -13.94 -8.86 0.18
CA LEU A 70 -14.48 -9.67 -0.93
C LEU A 70 -15.66 -10.53 -0.48
N LYS A 71 -15.59 -11.14 0.71
CA LYS A 71 -16.70 -11.92 1.29
C LYS A 71 -17.92 -11.04 1.53
N ALA A 72 -17.72 -9.83 2.07
CA ALA A 72 -18.82 -8.89 2.27
C ALA A 72 -19.43 -8.46 0.93
N ALA A 73 -18.60 -8.14 -0.07
CA ALA A 73 -19.05 -7.78 -1.41
C ALA A 73 -19.88 -8.90 -2.05
N LYS A 74 -19.44 -10.16 -1.92
CA LYS A 74 -20.19 -11.32 -2.40
C LYS A 74 -21.62 -11.37 -1.83
N VAL A 75 -21.77 -11.22 -0.51
CA VAL A 75 -23.08 -11.24 0.15
C VAL A 75 -24.00 -10.12 -0.35
N VAL A 76 -23.44 -8.91 -0.51
CA VAL A 76 -24.19 -7.76 -1.04
C VAL A 76 -24.62 -8.00 -2.48
N LEU A 77 -23.75 -8.57 -3.31
CA LEU A 77 -24.05 -8.88 -4.71
C LEU A 77 -25.12 -9.97 -4.84
N GLU A 78 -25.04 -11.04 -4.05
CA GLU A 78 -26.08 -12.08 -4.02
C GLU A 78 -27.45 -11.48 -3.65
N ALA A 79 -27.48 -10.57 -2.68
CA ALA A 79 -28.70 -9.86 -2.30
C ALA A 79 -29.18 -8.87 -3.39
N ALA A 80 -28.28 -8.26 -4.15
CA ALA A 80 -28.65 -7.38 -5.25
C ALA A 80 -29.21 -8.17 -6.43
N ILE A 81 -28.61 -9.31 -6.78
CA ILE A 81 -29.05 -10.18 -7.87
C ILE A 81 -30.45 -10.75 -7.59
N SER A 82 -30.78 -11.09 -6.34
CA SER A 82 -32.11 -11.60 -6.01
C SER A 82 -33.25 -10.59 -6.17
N LEU A 83 -32.92 -9.30 -6.33
CA LEU A 83 -33.87 -8.23 -6.63
C LEU A 83 -34.03 -7.98 -8.14
N VAL A 84 -33.23 -8.65 -8.97
CA VAL A 84 -33.26 -8.48 -10.43
C VAL A 84 -34.38 -9.34 -11.03
N PRO A 85 -35.20 -8.79 -11.94
CA PRO A 85 -36.19 -9.56 -12.72
C PRO A 85 -35.54 -10.71 -13.49
N GLU A 86 -36.23 -11.86 -13.60
CA GLU A 86 -35.67 -13.07 -14.23
C GLU A 86 -35.23 -12.85 -15.70
N ASP A 87 -35.90 -11.96 -16.43
CA ASP A 87 -35.57 -11.60 -17.80
C ASP A 87 -34.28 -10.77 -17.95
N LEU A 88 -33.77 -10.19 -16.86
CA LEU A 88 -32.54 -9.39 -16.81
C LEU A 88 -31.42 -10.05 -15.97
N ALA A 89 -31.70 -11.18 -15.33
CA ALA A 89 -30.79 -11.83 -14.38
C ALA A 89 -29.48 -12.28 -15.05
N ASP A 90 -29.56 -12.82 -16.28
CA ASP A 90 -28.39 -13.29 -17.03
C ASP A 90 -27.46 -12.14 -17.44
N GLU A 91 -28.03 -11.02 -17.90
CA GLU A 91 -27.28 -9.83 -18.32
C GLU A 91 -26.58 -9.17 -17.12
N VAL A 92 -27.31 -8.98 -16.01
CA VAL A 92 -26.73 -8.41 -14.79
C VAL A 92 -25.65 -9.31 -14.20
N SER A 93 -25.84 -10.64 -14.23
CA SER A 93 -24.83 -11.59 -13.76
C SER A 93 -23.54 -11.52 -14.58
N ALA A 94 -23.66 -11.38 -15.91
CA ALA A 94 -22.50 -11.24 -16.80
C ALA A 94 -21.72 -9.94 -16.56
N GLU A 95 -22.41 -8.81 -16.40
CA GLU A 95 -21.80 -7.52 -16.08
C GLU A 95 -21.04 -7.56 -14.75
N LEU A 96 -21.65 -8.16 -13.72
CA LEU A 96 -21.06 -8.30 -12.38
C LEU A 96 -19.83 -9.21 -12.38
N ALA A 97 -19.86 -10.31 -13.15
CA ALA A 97 -18.71 -11.18 -13.31
C ALA A 97 -17.53 -10.43 -13.97
N SER A 98 -17.79 -9.65 -15.02
CA SER A 98 -16.78 -8.83 -15.69
C SER A 98 -16.16 -7.79 -14.77
N LEU A 99 -16.98 -7.09 -13.97
CA LEU A 99 -16.50 -6.13 -12.97
C LEU A 99 -15.61 -6.81 -11.92
N LEU A 100 -16.02 -7.98 -11.41
CA LEU A 100 -15.24 -8.75 -10.43
C LEU A 100 -13.89 -9.21 -11.00
N GLU A 101 -13.85 -9.71 -12.24
CA GLU A 101 -12.59 -10.07 -12.91
C GLU A 101 -11.64 -8.86 -13.01
N GLY A 102 -12.16 -7.69 -13.39
CA GLY A 102 -11.39 -6.45 -13.44
C GLY A 102 -10.83 -6.04 -12.08
N TYR A 103 -11.60 -6.21 -11.01
CA TYR A 103 -11.13 -5.95 -9.64
C TYR A 103 -10.07 -6.94 -9.18
N MET A 104 -10.24 -8.24 -9.45
CA MET A 104 -9.24 -9.27 -9.11
C MET A 104 -7.92 -9.04 -9.83
N LYS A 105 -7.96 -8.62 -11.10
CA LYS A 105 -6.76 -8.28 -11.87
C LYS A 105 -5.99 -7.11 -11.25
N LYS A 106 -6.69 -6.01 -10.91
CA LYS A 106 -6.10 -4.85 -10.22
C LYS A 106 -5.57 -5.18 -8.82
N MET A 107 -6.19 -6.13 -8.13
CA MET A 107 -5.70 -6.60 -6.83
C MET A 107 -4.41 -7.40 -6.97
N SER A 108 -4.32 -8.29 -7.96
CA SER A 108 -3.10 -9.06 -8.26
C SER A 108 -1.92 -8.13 -8.58
N GLU A 109 -2.16 -7.08 -9.38
CA GLU A 109 -1.16 -6.07 -9.74
C GLU A 109 -0.66 -5.21 -8.56
N LYS A 110 -1.45 -5.10 -7.48
CA LYS A 110 -1.03 -4.36 -6.26
C LYS A 110 -0.26 -5.22 -5.27
N LEU A 111 -0.25 -6.54 -5.43
CA LEU A 111 0.39 -7.49 -4.52
C LEU A 111 1.72 -8.07 -5.09
N GLY A 112 1.97 -7.92 -6.39
CA GLY A 112 3.26 -8.23 -7.05
C GLY A 112 4.18 -7.02 -7.14
#